data_AF-A0A8X6KY06-F1
#
_entry.id   AF-A0A8X6KY06-F1
#
_cell.length_a   1.000
_cell.length_b   1.000
_cell.length_c   1.000
_cell.angle_alpha   90.00
_cell.angle_beta   90.00
_cell.angle_gamma   90.00
#
_symmetry.space_group_name_H-M   'P 1'
#
loop_
_entity.id
_entity.type
_entity.pdbx_description
1 polymer ?
#
loop_
_entity_poly.entity_id
_entity_poly.type
_entity_poly.pdbx_seq_one_letter_code
_entity_poly.pdbx_strand_id
1 'polypeptide(L)' 'MEVTRVEQRAYIRIAVLRGRNEMECHSEFVEALENNAARWVGKFQQGRVSTSDEQRSGRPLILLSVLGT' A
#
# COMPACT_ATOMS: atom_id res chain seq x y z
N MET A 1 -12.69 -7.99 -3.06
CA MET A 1 -12.59 -7.16 -4.28
C MET A 1 -11.53 -6.11 -3.99
N GLU A 2 -10.47 -6.02 -4.79
CA GLU A 2 -9.39 -5.05 -4.55
C GLU A 2 -9.75 -3.73 -5.26
N VAL A 3 -9.80 -2.63 -4.51
CA VAL A 3 -10.05 -1.30 -5.08
C VAL A 3 -8.71 -0.70 -5.48
N THR A 4 -8.51 -0.53 -6.79
CA THR A 4 -7.31 0.09 -7.35
C THR A 4 -7.21 1.56 -6.95
N ARG A 5 -6.00 2.12 -6.98
CA ARG A 5 -5.77 3.55 -6.72
C ARG A 5 -6.52 4.47 -7.68
N VAL A 6 -6.76 4.00 -8.90
CA VAL A 6 -7.51 4.76 -9.91
C VAL A 6 -8.98 4.86 -9.49
N GLU A 7 -9.57 3.76 -9.03
CA GLU A 7 -10.95 3.72 -8.53
C GLU A 7 -11.11 4.58 -7.27
N GLN A 8 -10.16 4.52 -6.33
CA GLN A 8 -10.17 5.39 -5.14
C GLN A 8 -10.16 6.87 -5.50
N ARG A 9 -9.32 7.29 -6.45
CA ARG A 9 -9.24 8.69 -6.90
C ARG A 9 -10.48 9.12 -7.67
N ALA A 10 -11.06 8.24 -8.48
CA ALA A 10 -12.30 8.50 -9.19
C ALA A 10 -13.44 8.75 -8.19
N TYR A 11 -13.51 7.95 -7.13
CA TYR A 11 -14.47 8.15 -6.04
C TYR A 11 -14.29 9.50 -5.35
N ILE A 12 -13.08 9.84 -4.90
CA ILE A 12 -12.78 11.12 -4.23
C ILE A 12 -13.21 12.31 -5.10
N ARG A 13 -12.90 12.26 -6.41
CA ARG A 13 -13.29 13.33 -7.34
C ARG A 13 -14.81 13.53 -7.40
N ILE A 14 -15.58 12.44 -7.41
CA ILE A 14 -17.05 12.50 -7.41
C ILE A 14 -17.56 12.99 -6.05
N ALA A 15 -16.97 12.54 -4.94
CA ALA A 15 -17.35 12.95 -3.59
C ALA A 15 -17.14 14.45 -3.36
N VAL A 16 -16.00 15.00 -3.79
CA VAL A 16 -15.73 16.46 -3.73
C VAL A 16 -16.73 17.26 -4.55
N LEU A 17 -17.08 16.80 -5.76
CA LEU A 17 -18.12 17.44 -6.58
C LEU A 17 -19.50 17.42 -5.92
N ARG A 18 -19.75 16.47 -5.01
CA ARG A 18 -20.97 16.37 -4.19
C ARG A 18 -20.89 17.20 -2.90
N GLY A 19 -19.81 17.95 -2.68
CA GLY A 19 -19.61 18.75 -1.48
C GLY A 19 -19.20 17.95 -0.25
N ARG A 20 -18.76 16.69 -0.42
CA ARG A 20 -18.19 15.91 0.69
C ARG A 20 -16.84 16.49 1.09
N ASN A 21 -16.59 16.50 2.39
CA ASN A 21 -15.32 16.93 2.94
C ASN A 21 -14.32 15.75 3.06
N GLU A 22 -13.07 16.11 3.37
CA GLU A 22 -11.97 15.15 3.48
C GLU A 22 -12.22 14.07 4.55
N MET A 23 -12.80 14.46 5.70
CA MET A 23 -13.06 13.52 6.80
C MET A 23 -14.12 12.50 6.43
N GLU A 24 -15.20 12.90 5.74
CA GLU A 24 -16.24 12.00 5.24
C GLU A 24 -15.67 11.00 4.22
N CYS A 25 -14.84 11.47 3.28
CA CYS A 25 -14.18 10.58 2.32
C CYS A 25 -13.25 9.61 3.06
N HIS A 26 -12.46 10.10 4.01
CA HIS A 26 -11.53 9.29 4.79
C HIS A 26 -12.24 8.23 5.61
N SER A 27 -13.35 8.56 6.29
CA SER A 27 -14.11 7.57 7.06
C SER A 27 -14.68 6.48 6.15
N GLU A 28 -15.22 6.85 4.99
CA GLU A 28 -15.75 5.89 4.01
C GLU A 28 -14.64 4.98 3.46
N PHE A 29 -13.43 5.50 3.24
CA PHE A 29 -12.28 4.67 2.82
C PHE A 29 -11.74 3.78 3.94
N VAL A 30 -11.70 4.27 5.18
CA VAL A 30 -11.27 3.46 6.33
C VAL A 30 -12.25 2.32 6.58
N GLU A 31 -13.55 2.61 6.52
CA GLU A 31 -14.63 1.63 6.63
C GLU A 31 -14.59 0.61 5.47
N ALA A 32 -14.36 1.07 4.23
CA ALA A 32 -14.39 0.20 3.06
C ALA A 32 -13.10 -0.59 2.79
N LEU A 33 -11.94 -0.06 3.19
CA LEU A 33 -10.63 -0.65 2.83
C LEU A 33 -9.83 -1.19 4.02
N GLU A 34 -10.23 -0.90 5.26
CA GLU A 34 -9.69 -1.44 6.52
C GLU A 34 -8.14 -1.62 6.58
N ASN A 35 -7.29 -0.80 5.92
CA ASN A 35 -5.86 -1.16 5.90
C ASN A 35 -4.80 -0.05 5.76
N ASN A 36 -3.99 0.07 6.82
CA ASN A 36 -2.53 0.27 6.83
C ASN A 36 -1.93 1.40 5.96
N ALA A 37 -2.65 2.50 5.77
CA ALA A 37 -2.13 3.69 5.08
C ALA A 37 -0.81 4.22 5.68
N ALA A 38 -0.68 4.21 7.02
CA ALA A 38 0.51 4.69 7.73
C ALA A 38 1.80 3.98 7.28
N ARG A 39 1.74 2.68 7.00
CA ARG A 39 2.90 1.89 6.56
C ARG A 39 3.37 2.29 5.15
N TRP A 40 2.45 2.63 4.27
CA TRP A 40 2.78 3.04 2.90
C TRP A 40 3.25 4.50 2.82
N VAL A 41 2.72 5.38 3.68
CA VAL A 41 3.17 6.78 3.80
C VAL A 41 4.67 6.86 4.10
N GLY A 42 5.16 6.13 5.11
CA GLY A 42 6.57 6.14 5.47
C GLY A 42 7.50 5.62 4.35
N LYS A 43 7.05 4.62 3.59
CA LYS A 43 7.81 4.08 2.45
C LYS A 43 7.95 5.09 1.30
N PHE A 44 6.90 5.86 1.01
CA PHE A 44 6.95 6.88 -0.02
C PHE A 44 7.79 8.10 0.38
N GLN A 45 7.80 8.48 1.66
CA GLN A 45 8.70 9.50 2.17
C GLN A 45 10.18 9.12 2.04
N GLN A 46 10.50 7.82 2.05
CA GLN A 46 11.86 7.29 1.81
C GLN A 46 12.22 7.19 0.32
N GLY A 47 11.38 7.76 -0.57
CA GLY A 47 11.65 7.81 -2.01
C GLY A 47 11.21 6.58 -2.80
N ARG A 48 10.47 5.64 -2.18
CA ARG A 48 9.89 4.51 -2.90
C ARG A 48 8.88 5.02 -3.93
N VAL A 49 8.97 4.54 -5.17
CA VAL A 49 8.00 4.88 -6.23
C VAL A 49 7.03 3.71 -6.50
N SER A 50 7.49 2.48 -6.27
CA SER A 50 6.69 1.27 -6.51
C SER A 50 5.58 1.09 -5.49
N THR A 51 4.38 0.82 -6.00
CA THR A 51 3.17 0.53 -5.23
C THR A 51 3.00 -0.96 -4.95
N SER A 52 3.85 -1.80 -5.54
CA SER A 52 3.89 -3.23 -5.29
C SER A 52 4.71 -3.51 -4.04
N ASP A 53 4.32 -4.55 -3.30
CA ASP A 53 5.17 -5.10 -2.25
C ASP A 53 6.51 -5.55 -2.84
N GLU A 54 7.58 -5.33 -2.07
CA GLU A 54 8.88 -5.86 -2.47
C GLU A 54 8.87 -7.37 -2.31
N GLN A 55 9.51 -8.04 -3.27
CA GLN A 55 9.73 -9.47 -3.21
C GLN A 55 10.51 -9.78 -1.93
N ARG A 56 9.89 -10.52 -1.01
CA ARG A 56 10.56 -10.92 0.23
C ARG A 56 11.71 -11.85 -0.14
N SER A 57 12.94 -11.49 0.22
CA SER A 57 14.04 -12.45 0.19
C SER A 57 13.69 -13.57 1.18
N GLY A 58 13.45 -14.77 0.66
CA GLY A 58 13.19 -15.94 1.49
C GLY A 58 14.33 -16.19 2.49
N ARG A 59 14.04 -16.95 3.56
CA ARG A 59 15.02 -17.32 4.58
C ARG A 59 16.18 -18.09 3.92
N PRO A 60 17.45 -17.71 4.14
CA PRO A 60 18.57 -18.49 3.62
C PRO A 60 18.58 -19.88 4.24
N LEU A 61 18.49 -20.92 3.41
CA LEU A 61 18.84 -22.28 3.81
C LEU A 61 20.38 -22.35 3.75
N ILE A 62 21.03 -22.40 4.91
CA ILE A 62 22.48 -22.65 4.98
C ILE A 62 22.73 -24.07 4.46
N LEU A 63 23.09 -24.18 3.19
CA LEU A 63 23.69 -25.39 2.61
C LEU A 63 25.14 -25.44 3.08
N LEU A 64 25.38 -26.11 4.20
CA LEU A 64 26.73 -26.40 4.69
C LEU A 64 27.34 -27.51 3.80
N SER A 65 27.81 -27.13 2.61
CA SER A 65 28.59 -28.03 1.74
C SER A 65 30.09 -27.80 1.94
N VAL A 66 30.76 -28.89 2.31
CA VAL A 66 32.19 -29.14 2.53
C VAL A 66 33.04 -28.82 1.27
N LEU A 67 34.37 -28.68 1.48
CA LEU A 67 35.52 -28.59 0.56
C LEU A 67 36.05 -27.14 0.41
N GLY A 68 37.33 -26.80 0.60
CA GLY A 68 38.55 -27.59 0.73
C GLY A 68 39.67 -26.82 -0.01
N THR A 69 40.69 -26.37 0.73
CA THR A 69 42.13 -26.22 0.37
C THR A 69 42.86 -25.81 1.64
#